data_AF-A0A833L3Q8-F1
#
_entry.id   AF-A0A833L3Q8-F1
#
_cell.length_a   1.000
_cell.length_b   1.000
_cell.length_c   1.000
_cell.angle_alpha   90.00
_cell.angle_beta   90.00
_cell.angle_gamma   90.00
#
_symmetry.space_group_name_H-M   'P 1'
#
loop_
_entity.id
_entity.type
_entity.pdbx_description
1 polymer ?
#
loop_
_entity_poly.entity_id
_entity_poly.type
_entity_poly.pdbx_seq_one_letter_code
_entity_poly.pdbx_strand_id
1 'polypeptide(L)'
;MSDLSPPPAMLVAAAMSSHEPLLATSVGGADSGIGMQIARPGHFAEREELDSALKTNTADALSLFIERHPDSRYRPEAEAALKRLGVTPPSR
;
A
#
# COMPACT_ATOMS: atom_id res chain seq x y z
N MET A 1 -51.25 22.77 -8.43
CA MET A 1 -50.77 23.46 -7.21
C MET A 1 -49.54 22.71 -6.77
N SER A 2 -48.35 23.17 -7.19
CA SER A 2 -47.08 22.50 -6.91
C SER A 2 -46.54 23.01 -5.58
N ASP A 3 -46.32 22.10 -4.66
CA ASP A 3 -45.77 22.35 -3.33
C ASP A 3 -44.30 22.78 -3.45
N LEU A 4 -44.00 24.01 -3.03
CA LEU A 4 -42.66 24.60 -2.98
C LEU A 4 -42.01 24.25 -1.63
N SER A 5 -41.10 23.29 -1.62
CA SER A 5 -40.23 23.03 -0.46
C SER A 5 -38.91 23.80 -0.60
N PRO A 6 -38.50 24.63 0.38
CA PRO A 6 -37.23 25.34 0.34
C PRO A 6 -36.03 24.47 0.78
N PRO A 7 -34.80 24.75 0.32
CA PRO A 7 -33.61 24.03 0.77
C PRO A 7 -33.13 24.52 2.15
N PRO A 8 -32.57 23.64 3.01
CA PRO A 8 -31.91 24.08 4.24
C PRO A 8 -30.53 24.68 3.93
N ALA A 9 -30.34 25.93 4.35
CA ALA A 9 -29.07 26.64 4.31
C ALA A 9 -28.17 26.28 5.51
N MET A 10 -26.95 25.84 5.19
CA MET A 10 -25.65 26.11 5.84
C MET A 10 -25.60 26.53 7.33
N LEU A 11 -24.76 25.84 8.12
CA LEU A 11 -24.00 26.49 9.18
C LEU A 11 -22.55 25.98 9.26
N VAL A 12 -21.65 26.96 9.39
CA VAL A 12 -20.18 26.94 9.43
C VAL A 12 -19.69 26.88 10.87
N ALA A 13 -18.55 26.21 11.14
CA ALA A 13 -17.47 26.56 12.10
C ALA A 13 -16.66 25.28 12.42
N ALA A 14 -15.36 25.13 12.11
CA ALA A 14 -14.18 25.84 12.61
C ALA A 14 -13.96 25.73 14.14
N ALA A 15 -13.11 24.79 14.58
CA ALA A 15 -12.29 24.84 15.81
C ALA A 15 -11.36 23.61 15.83
N MET A 16 -10.04 23.73 15.68
CA MET A 16 -9.01 24.16 16.64
C MET A 16 -8.17 22.96 17.10
N SER A 17 -6.89 23.05 16.74
CA SER A 17 -5.75 22.26 17.19
C SER A 17 -5.62 22.24 18.71
N SER A 18 -5.22 21.10 19.28
CA SER A 18 -4.57 21.01 20.58
C SER A 18 -3.62 19.81 20.59
N HIS A 19 -2.32 20.13 20.57
CA HIS A 19 -1.24 19.29 21.08
C HIS A 19 -1.51 18.95 22.55
N GLU A 20 -1.07 17.78 23.02
CA GLU A 20 0.08 17.68 23.95
C GLU A 20 0.45 16.19 24.22
N PRO A 21 1.73 15.90 24.46
CA PRO A 21 2.29 14.56 24.57
C PRO A 21 2.37 14.08 26.03
N LEU A 22 2.26 12.76 26.26
CA LEU A 22 2.58 12.16 27.56
C LEU A 22 3.72 11.14 27.42
N LEU A 23 4.72 11.37 28.27
CA LEU A 23 5.99 10.68 28.38
C LEU A 23 5.87 9.28 29.02
N ALA A 24 6.71 8.38 28.50
CA ALA A 24 7.52 7.38 29.21
C ALA A 24 6.84 6.28 30.06
N THR A 25 7.14 5.01 29.70
CA THR A 25 7.88 4.16 30.64
C THR A 25 8.71 3.10 29.91
N SER A 26 9.76 2.69 30.59
CA SER A 26 10.96 2.01 30.12
C SER A 26 11.01 0.54 30.58
N VAL A 27 11.87 -0.25 29.93
CA VAL A 27 12.46 -1.54 30.38
C VAL A 27 11.49 -2.74 30.42
N GLY A 28 11.82 -3.95 29.92
CA GLY A 28 13.04 -4.52 29.38
C GLY A 28 12.90 -6.05 29.25
N GLY A 29 13.94 -6.72 28.74
CA GLY A 29 14.12 -8.18 28.77
C GLY A 29 13.58 -8.89 27.51
N ALA A 30 14.39 -9.12 26.47
CA ALA A 30 15.36 -10.22 26.38
C ALA A 30 14.74 -11.59 26.67
N ASP A 31 14.38 -12.32 25.61
CA ASP A 31 14.72 -13.73 25.55
C ASP A 31 14.92 -14.22 24.11
N SER A 32 15.83 -15.16 24.01
CA SER A 32 16.52 -15.64 22.84
C SER A 32 15.63 -16.43 21.91
N GLY A 33 15.52 -15.95 20.68
CA GLY A 33 15.24 -16.79 19.53
C GLY A 33 16.19 -16.40 18.42
N ILE A 34 17.39 -16.99 18.41
CA ILE A 34 18.24 -17.05 17.21
C ILE A 34 17.51 -17.96 16.20
N GLY A 35 16.41 -17.47 15.66
CA GLY A 35 15.87 -17.90 14.39
C GLY A 35 16.71 -17.18 13.36
N MET A 36 17.75 -17.86 12.89
CA MET A 36 18.57 -17.49 11.75
C MET A 36 17.64 -17.14 10.58
N GLN A 37 17.17 -15.89 10.52
CA GLN A 37 16.61 -15.31 9.31
C GLN A 37 17.84 -15.10 8.43
N ILE A 38 18.26 -16.20 7.80
CA ILE A 38 19.11 -16.17 6.63
C ILE A 38 18.39 -15.17 5.75
N ALA A 39 18.95 -13.95 5.65
CA ALA A 39 18.46 -12.94 4.75
C ALA A 39 18.57 -13.58 3.37
N ARG A 40 17.49 -14.24 2.93
CA ARG A 40 17.38 -14.77 1.59
C ARG A 40 17.71 -13.55 0.73
N PRO A 41 18.67 -13.64 -0.20
CA PRO A 41 19.05 -12.52 -1.05
C PRO A 41 17.79 -11.80 -1.49
N GLY A 42 17.67 -10.48 -1.25
CA GLY A 42 16.39 -9.75 -1.27
C GLY A 42 15.54 -9.96 -2.53
N HIS A 43 16.17 -10.41 -3.62
CA HIS A 43 15.54 -10.80 -4.88
C HIS A 43 14.59 -12.00 -4.80
N PHE A 44 14.74 -12.93 -3.85
CA PHE A 44 13.84 -14.08 -3.74
C PHE A 44 12.43 -13.65 -3.33
N ALA A 45 12.32 -12.73 -2.37
CA ALA A 45 11.03 -12.22 -1.90
C ALA A 45 10.30 -11.45 -3.02
N GLU A 46 11.01 -10.60 -3.78
CA GLU A 46 10.43 -9.88 -4.91
C GLU A 46 9.96 -10.83 -6.03
N ARG A 47 10.75 -11.86 -6.34
CA ARG A 47 10.38 -12.86 -7.34
C ARG A 47 9.14 -13.64 -6.90
N GLU A 48 9.05 -14.03 -5.62
CA GLU A 48 7.90 -14.74 -5.06
C GLU A 48 6.64 -13.87 -5.07
N GLU A 49 6.75 -12.57 -4.78
CA GLU A 49 5.62 -11.63 -4.86
C GLU A 49 5.14 -11.46 -6.31
N LEU A 50 6.06 -11.29 -7.28
CA LEU A 50 5.68 -11.22 -8.70
C LEU A 50 5.05 -12.53 -9.18
N ASP A 51 5.62 -13.69 -8.83
CA ASP A 51 5.06 -15.00 -9.21
C ASP A 51 3.63 -15.16 -8.67
N SER A 52 3.39 -14.71 -7.44
CA SER A 52 2.04 -14.68 -6.85
C SER A 52 1.11 -13.75 -7.63
N ALA A 53 1.55 -12.54 -7.98
CA ALA A 53 0.76 -11.60 -8.78
C ALA A 53 0.44 -12.13 -10.19
N LEU A 54 1.41 -12.79 -10.83
CA LEU A 54 1.24 -13.44 -12.13
C LEU A 54 0.27 -14.62 -12.07
N LYS A 55 0.31 -15.41 -10.99
CA LYS A 55 -0.65 -16.51 -10.75
C LYS A 55 -2.06 -15.97 -10.53
N THR A 56 -2.20 -14.87 -9.79
CA THR A 56 -3.50 -14.21 -9.63
C THR A 56 -3.99 -13.61 -10.95
N ASN A 57 -3.07 -13.21 -11.83
CA ASN A 57 -3.35 -12.69 -13.17
C ASN A 57 -4.35 -11.52 -13.17
N THR A 58 -4.23 -10.64 -12.18
CA THR A 58 -5.05 -9.43 -12.06
C THR A 58 -4.19 -8.19 -12.15
N ALA A 59 -4.76 -7.12 -12.69
CA ALA A 59 -4.07 -5.85 -12.79
C ALA A 59 -3.75 -5.22 -11.43
N ASP A 60 -4.62 -5.43 -10.44
CA ASP A 60 -4.44 -4.94 -9.08
C ASP A 60 -3.18 -5.52 -8.43
N ALA A 61 -3.02 -6.85 -8.44
CA ALA A 61 -1.85 -7.52 -7.87
C ALA A 61 -0.54 -7.10 -8.55
N LEU A 62 -0.54 -6.95 -9.87
CA LEU A 62 0.63 -6.52 -10.63
C LEU A 62 0.95 -5.04 -10.41
N SER A 63 -0.06 -4.17 -10.26
CA SER A 63 0.15 -2.75 -9.97
C SER A 63 0.71 -2.57 -8.56
N LEU A 64 0.15 -3.29 -7.58
CA LEU A 64 0.63 -3.32 -6.20
C LEU A 64 2.10 -3.74 -6.11
N PHE A 65 2.51 -4.75 -6.90
CA PHE A 65 3.91 -5.16 -7.00
C PHE A 65 4.80 -4.00 -7.49
N ILE A 66 4.40 -3.29 -8.55
CA ILE A 66 5.17 -2.16 -9.10
C ILE A 66 5.25 -1.01 -8.09
N GLU A 67 4.18 -0.72 -7.35
CA GLU A 67 4.15 0.32 -6.32
C GLU A 67 5.06 -0.01 -5.12
N ARG A 68 5.07 -1.27 -4.68
CA ARG A 68 5.93 -1.75 -3.59
C ARG A 68 7.40 -1.85 -3.99
N HIS A 69 7.65 -2.20 -5.24
CA HIS A 69 8.97 -2.51 -5.78
C HIS A 69 9.31 -1.68 -7.03
N PRO A 70 9.32 -0.33 -6.93
CA PRO A 70 9.43 0.54 -8.10
C PRO A 70 10.79 0.47 -8.81
N ASP A 71 11.83 0.06 -8.09
CA ASP A 71 13.20 -0.11 -8.56
C ASP A 71 13.58 -1.59 -8.73
N SER A 72 12.60 -2.52 -8.65
CA SER A 72 12.87 -3.94 -8.84
C SER A 72 13.21 -4.27 -10.29
N ARG A 73 14.17 -5.16 -10.44
CA ARG A 73 14.55 -5.76 -11.73
C ARG A 73 13.40 -6.49 -12.42
N TYR A 74 12.35 -6.86 -11.68
CA TYR A 74 11.19 -7.57 -12.21
C TYR A 74 10.05 -6.65 -12.63
N ARG A 75 10.15 -5.34 -12.40
CA ARG A 75 9.14 -4.36 -12.83
C ARG A 75 8.79 -4.45 -14.32
N PRO A 76 9.75 -4.57 -15.27
CA PRO A 76 9.41 -4.72 -16.69
C PRO A 76 8.55 -5.95 -16.99
N GLU A 77 8.71 -7.02 -16.20
CA GLU A 77 7.93 -8.25 -16.33
C GLU A 77 6.48 -8.03 -15.86
N ALA A 78 6.29 -7.34 -14.72
CA ALA A 78 4.98 -6.95 -14.23
C ALA A 78 4.25 -5.98 -15.19
N GLU A 79 4.97 -4.99 -15.73
CA GLU A 79 4.43 -4.05 -16.73
C GLU A 79 4.01 -4.77 -18.02
N ALA A 80 4.78 -5.76 -18.47
CA ALA A 80 4.43 -6.57 -19.63
C ALA A 80 3.15 -7.39 -19.38
N ALA A 81 2.99 -7.94 -18.18
CA ALA A 81 1.77 -8.64 -17.79
C ALA A 81 0.55 -7.69 -17.76
N LEU A 82 0.69 -6.47 -17.21
CA LEU A 82 -0.36 -5.46 -17.26
C LEU A 82 -0.79 -5.11 -18.69
N LYS A 83 0.18 -4.93 -19.60
CA LYS A 83 -0.11 -4.69 -21.03
C LYS A 83 -0.88 -5.84 -21.67
N ARG A 84 -0.59 -7.10 -21.31
CA ARG A 84 -1.36 -8.27 -21.80
C ARG A 84 -2.79 -8.28 -21.29
N LEU A 85 -3.03 -7.75 -20.10
CA LEU A 85 -4.37 -7.54 -19.55
C LEU A 85 -5.08 -6.32 -20.15
N GLY A 86 -4.42 -5.57 -21.04
CA GLY A 86 -4.96 -4.33 -21.61
C GLY A 86 -4.97 -3.16 -20.63
N VAL A 87 -4.24 -3.27 -19.51
CA VAL A 87 -4.14 -2.23 -18.48
C VAL A 87 -2.83 -1.48 -18.65
N THR A 88 -2.91 -0.15 -18.63
CA THR A 88 -1.72 0.70 -18.66
C THR A 88 -1.01 0.63 -17.30
N PRO A 89 0.28 0.29 -17.24
CA PRO A 89 1.01 0.27 -15.98
C PRO A 89 1.07 1.66 -15.34
N PRO A 90 1.09 1.73 -13.99
CA PRO A 90 1.21 2.99 -13.30
C PRO A 90 2.49 3.72 -13.71
N SER A 91 2.34 4.97 -14.12
CA SER A 91 3.46 5.85 -14.46
C SER A 91 4.05 6.37 -13.16
N ARG A 92 5.29 6.01 -12.85
CA ARG A 92 6.02 6.54 -11.68
C ARG A 92 6.50 7.95 -11.99
#